data_AF-A0A9W7DTI2-F1
#
_entry.id   AF-A0A9W7DTI2-F1
#
_cell.length_a   1.000
_cell.length_b   1.000
_cell.length_c   1.000
_cell.angle_alpha   90.00
_cell.angle_beta   90.00
_cell.angle_gamma   90.00
#
_symmetry.space_group_name_H-M   'P 1'
#
loop_
_entity.id
_entity.type
_entity.pdbx_description
1 polymer ?
#
loop_
_entity_poly.entity_id
_entity_poly.type
_entity_poly.pdbx_seq_one_letter_code
_entity_poly.pdbx_strand_id
1 'polypeptide(L)'
;MWKFLGLLTVLTSLIIYNISPPTPLPLPSQCVTSPSLYTPYAPPPPVTSSHPSRDFDIIVYGATGFTGKLVMEYYALNFPSLKIASAGRSLSKLSDLTSSSSLPFPYFACSSIDLPCLLELSSKTRVLISLAGPYTLYGSNVVRAAAESGTHYVDLSGEFFFHRKTVDELHGIAEGTGAKIIIAGGFDSVPFDLGSQLVLRDLGVKPGSPSSSLIRIVSLVTEVRGWLSGGTLASMIEGVTGMVKGVVSGSLKMDYANDPYITLPEVNDCLRVDTEATGWGSFLRYDGTVESVGMPHFMAYCNSRVIRRSFYYMRQGRVSYSEGMSVEAAVKATWWAFKQWLKGEVTLLPKPGEGPGEGMRRDGGFEVKVVGISEKETVTYKIIGRGDPGYEFTSKIVATVGLCLSNPECERDHGVGGVMTVGSGLKGKNLREMIEEVQGEGGALMEFKKL
;
A
#
# COMPACT_ATOMS: atom_id res chain seq x y z
N MET A 1 -24.81 -11.21 15.03
CA MET A 1 -24.41 -12.43 15.78
C MET A 1 -24.53 -13.69 14.92
N TRP A 2 -25.73 -14.09 14.44
CA TRP A 2 -25.90 -15.33 13.65
C TRP A 2 -25.25 -15.31 12.25
N LYS A 3 -25.18 -14.15 11.57
CA LYS A 3 -24.43 -14.01 10.31
C LYS A 3 -22.90 -14.03 10.48
N PHE A 4 -22.41 -13.73 11.68
CA PHE A 4 -20.98 -13.71 12.01
C PHE A 4 -20.53 -15.09 12.51
N LEU A 5 -21.37 -15.77 13.29
CA LEU A 5 -21.15 -17.17 13.66
C LEU A 5 -21.33 -18.12 12.46
N GLY A 6 -22.25 -17.85 11.53
CA GLY A 6 -22.43 -18.67 10.32
C GLY A 6 -21.20 -18.72 9.41
N LEU A 7 -20.37 -17.67 9.41
CA LEU A 7 -19.07 -17.68 8.73
C LEU A 7 -18.05 -18.57 9.44
N LEU A 8 -18.14 -18.67 10.77
CA LEU A 8 -17.27 -19.48 11.64
C LEU A 8 -17.63 -20.97 11.61
N THR A 9 -18.90 -21.32 11.41
CA THR A 9 -19.34 -22.73 11.31
C THR A 9 -18.99 -23.36 9.96
N VAL A 10 -18.87 -22.56 8.90
CA VAL A 10 -18.32 -23.02 7.60
C VAL A 10 -16.81 -23.30 7.70
N LEU A 11 -16.11 -22.65 8.64
CA LEU A 11 -14.69 -22.89 8.93
C LEU A 11 -14.43 -24.24 9.63
N THR A 12 -15.42 -24.87 10.26
CA THR A 12 -15.24 -26.13 11.01
C THR A 12 -15.42 -27.41 10.19
N SER A 13 -15.69 -27.30 8.88
CA SER A 13 -15.81 -28.45 7.96
C SER A 13 -14.83 -28.36 6.78
N LEU A 14 -13.62 -27.85 7.02
CA LEU A 14 -12.61 -27.66 5.98
C LEU A 14 -11.64 -28.84 5.93
N ILE A 15 -11.77 -29.65 4.88
CA ILE A 15 -10.74 -30.57 4.44
C ILE A 15 -9.51 -29.73 4.07
N ILE A 16 -8.39 -29.94 4.78
CA ILE A 16 -7.09 -29.43 4.36
C ILE A 16 -6.73 -30.16 3.07
N TYR A 17 -6.94 -29.53 1.93
CA TYR A 17 -6.42 -30.04 0.68
C TYR A 17 -4.93 -29.72 0.61
N ASN A 18 -4.11 -30.74 0.37
CA ASN A 18 -2.70 -30.58 0.08
C ASN A 18 -2.52 -30.11 -1.38
N ILE A 19 -3.08 -28.94 -1.70
CA ILE A 19 -2.91 -28.31 -3.03
C ILE A 19 -1.59 -27.55 -2.97
N SER A 20 -0.67 -27.95 -3.84
CA SER A 20 0.59 -27.23 -4.03
C SER A 20 0.29 -25.77 -4.42
N PRO A 21 1.11 -24.79 -3.98
CA PRO A 21 0.90 -23.41 -4.40
C PRO A 21 0.84 -23.31 -5.93
N PRO A 22 0.11 -22.32 -6.49
CA PRO A 22 0.18 -22.01 -7.91
C PRO A 22 1.65 -21.96 -8.30
N THR A 23 2.05 -22.88 -9.16
CA THR A 23 3.46 -23.00 -9.51
C THR A 23 3.76 -21.85 -10.47
N PRO A 24 4.81 -21.06 -10.22
CA PRO A 24 5.18 -20.01 -11.16
C PRO A 24 5.39 -20.59 -12.55
N LEU A 25 4.99 -19.84 -13.57
CA LEU A 25 5.12 -20.29 -14.96
C LEU A 25 6.59 -20.58 -15.30
N PRO A 26 6.87 -21.67 -16.04
CA PRO A 26 8.21 -21.95 -16.52
C PRO A 26 8.69 -20.82 -17.45
N LEU A 27 10.01 -20.74 -17.65
CA LEU A 27 10.57 -19.78 -18.60
C LEU A 27 10.22 -20.20 -20.04
N PRO A 28 9.55 -19.36 -20.84
CA PRO A 28 9.30 -19.68 -22.25
C PRO A 28 10.61 -19.87 -23.03
N SER A 29 10.63 -20.79 -23.99
CA SER A 29 11.84 -21.15 -24.75
C SER A 29 12.47 -19.95 -25.47
N GLN A 30 11.64 -19.05 -26.02
CA GLN A 30 12.07 -17.80 -26.66
C GLN A 30 12.81 -16.82 -25.73
N CYS A 31 12.61 -16.94 -24.42
CA CYS A 31 13.26 -16.09 -23.42
C CYS A 31 14.65 -16.60 -23.04
N VAL A 32 14.89 -17.91 -23.20
CA VAL A 32 16.21 -18.53 -23.01
C VAL A 32 17.19 -18.05 -24.06
N THR A 33 16.72 -17.86 -25.30
CA THR A 33 17.55 -17.50 -26.45
C THR A 33 17.81 -16.00 -26.60
N SER A 34 17.13 -15.14 -25.81
CA SER A 34 17.31 -13.68 -25.86
C SER A 34 17.27 -13.04 -24.45
N PRO A 35 18.38 -13.10 -23.69
CA PRO A 35 18.47 -12.57 -22.33
C PRO A 35 18.24 -11.05 -22.23
N SER A 36 18.34 -10.30 -23.31
CA SER A 36 18.01 -8.86 -23.32
C SER A 36 16.54 -8.57 -23.02
N LEU A 37 15.66 -9.58 -23.08
CA LEU A 37 14.23 -9.45 -22.79
C LEU A 37 13.89 -9.37 -21.28
N TYR A 38 14.87 -9.53 -20.38
CA TYR A 38 14.66 -9.47 -18.93
C TYR A 38 14.48 -8.05 -18.34
N THR A 39 14.74 -7.00 -19.13
CA THR A 39 14.69 -5.59 -18.67
C THR A 39 14.00 -4.68 -19.69
N PRO A 40 12.67 -4.73 -19.81
CA PRO A 40 11.94 -3.93 -20.79
C PRO A 40 11.70 -2.48 -20.34
N TYR A 41 11.77 -2.18 -19.04
CA TYR A 41 11.55 -0.82 -18.56
C TYR A 41 12.82 0.02 -18.61
N ALA A 42 12.83 1.07 -19.43
CA ALA A 42 13.80 2.15 -19.38
C ALA A 42 13.13 3.36 -18.72
N PRO A 43 13.66 3.89 -17.60
CA PRO A 43 13.08 5.09 -16.99
C PRO A 43 13.18 6.27 -17.97
N PRO A 44 12.18 7.17 -18.00
CA PRO A 44 12.28 8.38 -18.80
C PRO A 44 13.45 9.25 -18.30
N PRO A 45 13.98 10.15 -19.14
CA PRO A 45 14.99 11.10 -18.71
C PRO A 45 14.45 11.95 -17.55
N PRO A 46 15.28 12.26 -16.54
CA PRO A 46 14.87 13.15 -15.47
C PRO A 46 14.37 14.49 -16.00
N VAL A 47 13.22 14.95 -15.52
CA VAL A 47 12.73 16.29 -15.81
C VAL A 47 13.61 17.28 -15.05
N THR A 48 14.24 18.22 -15.76
CA THR A 48 14.97 19.33 -15.16
C THR A 48 13.97 20.36 -14.66
N SER A 49 13.30 20.10 -13.54
CA SER A 49 12.42 21.08 -12.93
C SER A 49 13.24 22.05 -12.08
N SER A 50 13.25 23.34 -12.47
CA SER A 50 13.33 24.39 -11.46
C SER A 50 12.05 24.27 -10.64
N HIS A 51 12.07 23.55 -9.52
CA HIS A 51 10.88 23.45 -8.68
C HIS A 51 10.48 24.88 -8.33
N PRO A 52 9.32 25.38 -8.79
CA PRO A 52 8.85 26.68 -8.35
C PRO A 52 8.76 26.62 -6.83
N SER A 53 9.14 27.71 -6.16
CA SER A 53 9.01 27.81 -4.72
C SER A 53 7.59 27.42 -4.34
N ARG A 54 7.44 26.30 -3.63
CA ARG A 54 6.14 25.82 -3.12
C ARG A 54 5.90 26.48 -1.76
N ASP A 55 4.66 26.88 -1.52
CA ASP A 55 4.27 27.52 -0.26
C ASP A 55 4.34 26.52 0.91
N PHE A 56 4.06 25.24 0.64
CA PHE A 56 3.98 24.16 1.61
C PHE A 56 4.91 23.00 1.24
N ASP A 57 5.44 22.36 2.27
CA ASP A 57 6.14 21.08 2.12
C ASP A 57 5.13 19.96 1.87
N ILE A 58 4.04 19.96 2.65
CA ILE A 58 3.01 18.91 2.62
C ILE A 58 1.62 19.52 2.78
N ILE A 59 0.69 19.10 1.93
CA ILE A 59 -0.75 19.32 2.13
C ILE A 59 -1.42 17.96 2.33
N VAL A 60 -2.26 17.85 3.36
CA VAL A 60 -3.04 16.64 3.65
C VAL A 60 -4.48 16.85 3.22
N TYR A 61 -4.87 16.26 2.10
CA TYR A 61 -6.25 16.23 1.61
C TYR A 61 -7.05 15.11 2.27
N GLY A 62 -8.23 15.43 2.81
CA GLY A 62 -8.98 14.52 3.68
C GLY A 62 -8.58 14.62 5.16
N ALA A 63 -7.93 15.72 5.57
CA ALA A 63 -7.46 15.96 6.93
C ALA A 63 -8.55 15.87 8.01
N THR A 64 -9.82 16.12 7.66
CA THR A 64 -10.94 16.05 8.61
C THR A 64 -11.42 14.61 8.89
N GLY A 65 -10.96 13.62 8.12
CA GLY A 65 -11.24 12.20 8.34
C GLY A 65 -10.39 11.63 9.48
N PHE A 66 -10.72 10.44 9.99
CA PHE A 66 -10.05 9.87 11.17
C PHE A 66 -8.54 9.74 10.98
N THR A 67 -8.08 9.05 9.92
CA THR A 67 -6.65 8.93 9.60
C THR A 67 -6.01 10.29 9.31
N GLY A 68 -6.74 11.19 8.65
CA GLY A 68 -6.28 12.55 8.39
C GLY A 68 -5.95 13.32 9.66
N LYS A 69 -6.82 13.25 10.68
CA LYS A 69 -6.58 13.88 11.98
C LYS A 69 -5.31 13.33 12.64
N LEU A 70 -5.13 12.02 12.65
CA LEU A 70 -3.94 11.38 13.21
C LEU A 70 -2.66 11.82 12.48
N VAL A 71 -2.69 11.95 11.15
CA VAL A 71 -1.56 12.47 10.37
C VAL A 71 -1.25 13.93 10.74
N MET A 72 -2.27 14.78 10.86
CA MET A 72 -2.08 16.18 11.25
C MET A 72 -1.51 16.30 12.67
N GLU A 73 -2.02 15.52 13.63
CA GLU A 73 -1.52 15.47 15.00
C GLU A 73 -0.07 14.98 15.06
N TYR A 74 0.25 13.92 14.32
CA TYR A 74 1.61 13.38 14.21
C TYR A 74 2.58 14.44 13.67
N TYR A 75 2.18 15.17 12.62
CA TYR A 75 3.00 16.24 12.07
C TYR A 75 3.19 17.42 13.01
N ALA A 76 2.13 17.88 13.70
CA ALA A 76 2.25 18.99 14.65
C ALA A 76 3.20 18.67 15.79
N LEU A 77 3.17 17.43 16.29
CA LEU A 77 3.98 17.01 17.42
C LEU A 77 5.45 16.80 17.05
N ASN A 78 5.72 16.23 15.87
CA ASN A 78 7.06 15.72 15.54
C ASN A 78 7.81 16.59 14.52
N PHE A 79 7.10 17.42 13.74
CA PHE A 79 7.69 18.18 12.64
C PHE A 79 7.21 19.65 12.62
N PRO A 80 7.36 20.42 13.72
CA PRO A 80 6.84 21.79 13.83
C PRO A 80 7.51 22.79 12.88
N SER A 81 8.65 22.45 12.29
CA SER A 81 9.37 23.29 11.32
C SER A 81 8.85 23.16 9.88
N LEU A 82 8.07 22.12 9.57
CA LEU A 82 7.54 21.91 8.23
C LEU A 82 6.34 22.82 7.95
N LYS A 83 6.27 23.33 6.73
CA LYS A 83 5.12 24.12 6.26
C LYS A 83 4.02 23.15 5.83
N ILE A 84 3.09 22.90 6.74
CA ILE A 84 2.01 21.93 6.53
C ILE A 84 0.66 22.65 6.47
N ALA A 85 -0.21 22.20 5.58
CA ALA A 85 -1.61 22.62 5.55
C ALA A 85 -2.58 21.44 5.44
N SER A 86 -3.79 21.66 5.95
CA SER A 86 -4.90 20.71 5.86
C SER A 86 -5.83 21.07 4.72
N ALA A 87 -6.44 20.08 4.08
CA ALA A 87 -7.40 20.32 3.00
C ALA A 87 -8.54 19.32 3.03
N GLY A 88 -9.70 19.74 2.51
CA GLY A 88 -10.86 18.90 2.35
C GLY A 88 -12.12 19.68 2.01
N ARG A 89 -13.23 18.98 1.77
CA ARG A 89 -14.46 19.59 1.23
C ARG A 89 -15.26 20.46 2.20
N SER A 90 -15.01 20.39 3.52
CA SER A 90 -15.87 20.99 4.53
C SER A 90 -15.10 22.05 5.33
N LEU A 91 -15.38 23.31 5.02
CA LEU A 91 -14.79 24.46 5.69
C LEU A 91 -15.02 24.42 7.21
N SER A 92 -16.24 24.10 7.65
CA SER A 92 -16.57 24.00 9.08
C SER A 92 -15.73 22.94 9.78
N LYS A 93 -15.62 21.72 9.23
CA LYS A 93 -14.82 20.65 9.84
C LYS A 93 -13.32 20.96 9.85
N LEU A 94 -12.82 21.70 8.86
CA LEU A 94 -11.42 22.16 8.83
C LEU A 94 -11.17 23.22 9.91
N SER A 95 -12.07 24.19 10.04
CA SER A 95 -12.02 25.20 11.10
C SER A 95 -12.12 24.56 12.49
N ASP A 96 -12.98 23.56 12.66
CA ASP A 96 -13.10 22.80 13.90
C ASP A 96 -11.81 22.07 14.22
N LEU A 97 -11.20 21.38 13.24
CA LEU A 97 -9.93 20.67 13.41
C LEU A 97 -8.82 21.59 13.92
N THR A 98 -8.68 22.79 13.36
CA THR A 98 -7.65 23.74 13.81
C THR A 98 -7.96 24.32 15.19
N SER A 99 -9.24 24.56 15.48
CA SER A 99 -9.65 25.20 16.74
C SER A 99 -9.66 24.22 17.92
N SER A 100 -10.20 23.01 17.73
CA SER A 100 -10.35 22.00 18.79
C SER A 100 -9.03 21.31 19.12
N SER A 101 -8.19 21.05 18.11
CA SER A 101 -6.95 20.31 18.29
C SER A 101 -5.74 21.23 18.50
N SER A 102 -5.95 22.55 18.56
CA SER A 102 -4.88 23.57 18.66
C SER A 102 -3.78 23.37 17.61
N LEU A 103 -4.13 22.84 16.44
CA LEU A 103 -3.19 22.55 15.38
C LEU A 103 -2.91 23.84 14.59
N PRO A 104 -1.65 24.30 14.48
CA PRO A 104 -1.31 25.63 13.96
C PRO A 104 -1.34 25.72 12.42
N PHE A 105 -2.00 24.79 11.74
CA PHE A 105 -1.88 24.65 10.28
C PHE A 105 -2.93 25.46 9.53
N PRO A 106 -2.55 26.15 8.44
CA PRO A 106 -3.50 26.69 7.48
C PRO A 106 -4.41 25.58 6.91
N TYR A 107 -5.58 25.98 6.42
CA TYR A 107 -6.52 25.05 5.79
C TYR A 107 -7.13 25.58 4.50
N PHE A 108 -7.44 24.64 3.59
CA PHE A 108 -8.06 24.93 2.30
C PHE A 108 -9.34 24.10 2.11
N ALA A 109 -10.47 24.79 1.93
CA ALA A 109 -11.72 24.13 1.57
C ALA A 109 -11.74 23.86 0.06
N CYS A 110 -11.65 22.59 -0.31
CA CYS A 110 -11.63 22.17 -1.71
C CYS A 110 -12.38 20.85 -1.87
N SER A 111 -13.32 20.78 -2.80
CA SER A 111 -14.11 19.57 -3.06
C SER A 111 -13.35 18.61 -3.98
N SER A 112 -13.53 17.30 -3.80
CA SER A 112 -12.83 16.30 -4.62
C SER A 112 -13.31 16.26 -6.07
N ILE A 113 -14.45 16.90 -6.38
CA ILE A 113 -14.98 17.01 -7.74
C ILE A 113 -14.56 18.31 -8.43
N ASP A 114 -13.97 19.25 -7.70
CA ASP A 114 -13.56 20.56 -8.21
C ASP A 114 -12.08 20.53 -8.65
N LEU A 115 -11.85 20.11 -9.90
CA LEU A 115 -10.51 19.99 -10.45
C LEU A 115 -9.74 21.33 -10.49
N PRO A 116 -10.32 22.48 -10.91
CA PRO A 116 -9.63 23.76 -10.85
C PRO A 116 -9.11 24.12 -9.44
N CYS A 117 -9.95 23.94 -8.41
CA CYS A 117 -9.54 24.14 -7.03
C CYS A 117 -8.39 23.18 -6.62
N LEU A 118 -8.49 21.91 -7.01
CA LEU A 118 -7.45 20.91 -6.69
C LEU A 118 -6.12 21.19 -7.40
N LEU A 119 -6.14 21.72 -8.63
CA LEU A 119 -4.94 22.15 -9.35
C LEU A 119 -4.26 23.31 -8.64
N GLU A 120 -5.03 24.33 -8.21
CA GLU A 120 -4.50 25.43 -7.41
C GLU A 120 -3.87 24.91 -6.11
N LEU A 121 -4.59 24.06 -5.37
CA LEU A 121 -4.10 23.44 -4.14
C LEU A 121 -2.80 22.64 -4.36
N SER A 122 -2.78 21.80 -5.39
CA SER A 122 -1.64 20.94 -5.71
C SER A 122 -0.41 21.75 -6.11
N SER A 123 -0.60 22.88 -6.81
CA SER A 123 0.48 23.78 -7.21
C SER A 123 1.21 24.45 -6.03
N LYS A 124 0.60 24.48 -4.85
CA LYS A 124 1.16 25.13 -3.65
C LYS A 124 2.06 24.22 -2.81
N THR A 125 2.09 22.92 -3.07
CA THR A 125 2.79 21.95 -2.22
C THR A 125 3.85 21.14 -2.96
N ARG A 126 4.87 20.68 -2.24
CA ARG A 126 5.82 19.66 -2.75
C ARG A 126 5.16 18.28 -2.78
N VAL A 127 4.39 17.96 -1.74
CA VAL A 127 3.71 16.67 -1.57
C VAL A 127 2.23 16.87 -1.23
N LEU A 128 1.35 16.13 -1.92
CA LEU A 128 -0.07 16.02 -1.60
C LEU A 128 -0.37 14.62 -1.06
N ILE A 129 -0.74 14.53 0.22
CA ILE A 129 -1.18 13.28 0.85
C ILE A 129 -2.70 13.20 0.72
N SER A 130 -3.23 12.16 0.08
CA SER A 130 -4.67 11.95 -0.08
C SER A 130 -5.18 10.85 0.85
N LEU A 131 -6.06 11.24 1.77
CA LEU A 131 -6.68 10.37 2.78
C LEU A 131 -8.21 10.39 2.68
N ALA A 132 -8.74 10.76 1.51
CA ALA A 132 -10.17 10.88 1.24
C ALA A 132 -10.69 9.67 0.45
N GLY A 133 -10.93 8.55 1.15
CA GLY A 133 -11.57 7.35 0.58
C GLY A 133 -13.11 7.39 0.64
N PRO A 134 -13.81 6.53 -0.14
CA PRO A 134 -13.30 5.59 -1.15
C PRO A 134 -12.70 6.29 -2.38
N TYR A 135 -11.56 5.79 -2.87
CA TYR A 135 -10.73 6.48 -3.88
C TYR A 135 -11.31 6.40 -5.29
N THR A 136 -12.03 5.33 -5.62
CA THR A 136 -12.78 5.21 -6.87
C THR A 136 -13.81 6.34 -7.02
N LEU A 137 -14.35 6.85 -5.91
CA LEU A 137 -15.33 7.94 -5.90
C LEU A 137 -14.69 9.32 -5.81
N TYR A 138 -13.67 9.48 -4.96
CA TYR A 138 -13.16 10.81 -4.59
C TYR A 138 -11.68 11.05 -4.96
N GLY A 139 -10.94 10.02 -5.36
CA GLY A 139 -9.50 10.09 -5.58
C GLY A 139 -9.11 10.61 -6.97
N SER A 140 -9.90 10.35 -8.01
CA SER A 140 -9.50 10.56 -9.43
C SER A 140 -9.00 11.98 -9.72
N ASN A 141 -9.75 13.01 -9.32
CA ASN A 141 -9.32 14.40 -9.58
C ASN A 141 -8.19 14.84 -8.65
N VAL A 142 -8.08 14.27 -7.45
CA VAL A 142 -7.01 14.63 -6.48
C VAL A 142 -5.66 14.13 -7.01
N VAL A 143 -5.59 12.88 -7.47
CA VAL A 143 -4.37 12.33 -8.08
C VAL A 143 -4.04 12.99 -9.42
N ARG A 144 -5.07 13.30 -10.23
CA ARG A 144 -4.90 14.04 -11.49
C ARG A 144 -4.28 15.42 -11.26
N ALA A 145 -4.79 16.17 -10.29
CA ALA A 145 -4.27 17.49 -9.98
C ALA A 145 -2.80 17.45 -9.54
N ALA A 146 -2.40 16.43 -8.77
CA ALA A 146 -1.00 16.23 -8.40
C ALA A 146 -0.12 15.91 -9.62
N ALA A 147 -0.56 14.98 -10.48
CA ALA A 147 0.16 14.59 -11.69
C ALA A 147 0.36 15.77 -12.66
N GLU A 148 -0.72 16.53 -12.94
CA GLU A 148 -0.68 17.69 -13.85
C GLU A 148 0.13 18.86 -13.27
N SER A 149 0.18 19.02 -11.94
CA SER A 149 0.92 20.11 -11.28
C SER A 149 2.41 19.82 -11.05
N GLY A 150 2.90 18.62 -11.38
CA GLY A 150 4.26 18.20 -11.04
C GLY A 150 4.46 18.07 -9.52
N THR A 151 3.43 17.65 -8.80
CA THR A 151 3.41 17.56 -7.33
C THR A 151 3.47 16.09 -6.93
N HIS A 152 4.37 15.74 -6.01
CA HIS A 152 4.43 14.37 -5.50
C HIS A 152 3.15 14.02 -4.74
N TYR A 153 2.75 12.75 -4.79
CA TYR A 153 1.49 12.30 -4.23
C TYR A 153 1.68 10.98 -3.49
N VAL A 154 0.94 10.80 -2.39
CA VAL A 154 0.76 9.50 -1.76
C VAL A 154 -0.67 9.31 -1.27
N ASP A 155 -1.19 8.09 -1.41
CA ASP A 155 -2.47 7.68 -0.80
C ASP A 155 -2.39 6.34 -0.08
N LEU A 156 -3.52 5.89 0.44
CA LEU A 156 -3.69 4.60 1.14
C LEU A 156 -4.63 3.66 0.38
N SER A 157 -4.74 3.81 -0.94
CA SER A 157 -5.78 3.13 -1.71
C SER A 157 -5.55 1.61 -1.78
N GLY A 158 -6.57 0.86 -1.37
CA GLY A 158 -6.63 -0.60 -1.48
C GLY A 158 -7.50 -1.08 -2.64
N GLU A 159 -7.57 -0.31 -3.72
CA GLU A 159 -8.58 -0.43 -4.77
C GLU A 159 -7.93 -0.60 -6.15
N PHE A 160 -7.75 -1.84 -6.63
CA PHE A 160 -6.99 -2.09 -7.86
C PHE A 160 -7.59 -1.48 -9.13
N PHE A 161 -8.92 -1.26 -9.19
CA PHE A 161 -9.55 -0.54 -10.31
C PHE A 161 -9.16 0.94 -10.33
N PHE A 162 -9.10 1.58 -9.17
CA PHE A 162 -8.59 2.94 -9.03
C PHE A 162 -7.11 3.00 -9.41
N HIS A 163 -6.31 2.02 -8.99
CA HIS A 163 -4.90 1.91 -9.40
C HIS A 163 -4.74 1.79 -10.92
N ARG A 164 -5.49 0.87 -11.56
CA ARG A 164 -5.45 0.70 -13.02
C ARG A 164 -5.81 1.99 -13.74
N LYS A 165 -6.94 2.61 -13.37
CA LYS A 165 -7.39 3.87 -13.96
C LYS A 165 -6.34 4.98 -13.80
N THR A 166 -5.73 5.07 -12.61
CA THR A 166 -4.66 6.02 -12.32
C THR A 166 -3.44 5.77 -13.22
N VAL A 167 -3.04 4.52 -13.41
CA VAL A 167 -1.94 4.15 -14.33
C VAL A 167 -2.28 4.54 -15.77
N ASP A 168 -3.45 4.16 -16.25
CA ASP A 168 -3.88 4.40 -17.64
C ASP A 168 -3.94 5.89 -17.98
N GLU A 169 -4.52 6.68 -17.09
CA GLU A 169 -4.77 8.09 -17.36
C GLU A 169 -3.58 8.99 -17.02
N LEU A 170 -2.77 8.63 -16.02
CA LEU A 170 -1.85 9.59 -15.38
C LEU A 170 -0.39 9.15 -15.37
N HIS A 171 -0.03 7.91 -15.73
CA HIS A 171 1.39 7.49 -15.71
C HIS A 171 2.26 8.36 -16.62
N GLY A 172 1.88 8.53 -17.88
CA GLY A 172 2.63 9.38 -18.82
C GLY A 172 2.60 10.87 -18.48
N ILE A 173 1.51 11.38 -17.89
CA ILE A 173 1.44 12.77 -17.41
C ILE A 173 2.45 12.97 -16.28
N ALA A 174 2.45 12.08 -15.29
CA ALA A 174 3.37 12.13 -14.17
C ALA A 174 4.83 11.97 -14.61
N GLU A 175 5.13 11.11 -15.59
CA GLU A 175 6.45 11.03 -16.23
C GLU A 175 6.85 12.37 -16.86
N GLY A 176 5.94 13.02 -17.61
CA GLY A 176 6.19 14.29 -18.27
C GLY A 176 6.38 15.48 -17.32
N THR A 177 5.78 15.46 -16.13
CA THR A 177 5.90 16.53 -15.13
C THR A 177 6.95 16.26 -14.05
N GLY A 178 7.47 15.03 -13.96
CA GLY A 178 8.36 14.59 -12.88
C GLY A 178 7.64 14.25 -11.57
N ALA A 179 6.30 14.29 -11.54
CA ALA A 179 5.53 13.93 -10.36
C ALA A 179 5.70 12.44 -10.03
N LYS A 180 6.03 12.12 -8.77
CA LYS A 180 6.00 10.75 -8.26
C LYS A 180 4.67 10.51 -7.57
N ILE A 181 3.86 9.62 -8.13
CA ILE A 181 2.52 9.29 -7.63
C ILE A 181 2.60 7.93 -6.93
N ILE A 182 2.78 7.91 -5.61
CA ILE A 182 2.88 6.69 -4.80
C ILE A 182 1.48 6.18 -4.42
N ILE A 183 1.03 5.11 -5.06
CA ILE A 183 -0.22 4.44 -4.67
C ILE A 183 0.03 3.49 -3.50
N ALA A 184 -0.98 3.35 -2.62
CA ALA A 184 -0.99 2.40 -1.52
C ALA A 184 0.19 2.55 -0.52
N GLY A 185 0.53 3.76 -0.09
CA GLY A 185 1.56 4.07 0.91
C GLY A 185 1.18 3.75 2.36
N GLY A 186 0.42 2.67 2.61
CA GLY A 186 -0.09 2.28 3.94
C GLY A 186 0.46 0.96 4.47
N PHE A 187 -0.12 0.50 5.59
CA PHE A 187 0.19 -0.81 6.18
C PHE A 187 0.09 -1.96 5.18
N ASP A 188 -0.96 -1.97 4.36
CA ASP A 188 -1.24 -3.10 3.49
C ASP A 188 -0.19 -3.28 2.38
N SER A 189 0.73 -2.33 2.18
CA SER A 189 1.77 -2.43 1.13
C SER A 189 3.19 -2.10 1.60
N VAL A 190 3.40 -1.08 2.42
CA VAL A 190 4.74 -0.61 2.82
C VAL A 190 5.62 -1.70 3.45
N PRO A 191 5.19 -2.42 4.52
CA PRO A 191 5.99 -3.50 5.10
C PRO A 191 6.27 -4.62 4.11
N PHE A 192 5.30 -4.98 3.27
CA PHE A 192 5.43 -6.03 2.26
C PHE A 192 6.43 -5.68 1.17
N ASP A 193 6.41 -4.43 0.69
CA ASP A 193 7.32 -3.91 -0.33
C ASP A 193 8.75 -3.81 0.22
N LEU A 194 8.93 -3.17 1.38
CA LEU A 194 10.23 -3.04 2.02
C LEU A 194 10.82 -4.41 2.40
N GLY A 195 10.00 -5.32 2.93
CA GLY A 195 10.40 -6.69 3.22
C GLY A 195 10.86 -7.44 1.98
N SER A 196 10.11 -7.34 0.88
CA SER A 196 10.46 -7.94 -0.41
C SER A 196 11.78 -7.41 -0.95
N GLN A 197 12.06 -6.11 -0.79
CA GLN A 197 13.33 -5.52 -1.18
C GLN A 197 14.50 -6.01 -0.33
N LEU A 198 14.29 -6.23 0.97
CA LEU A 198 15.33 -6.76 1.85
C LEU A 198 15.71 -8.20 1.50
N VAL A 199 14.72 -9.07 1.26
CA VAL A 199 15.02 -10.45 0.84
C VAL A 199 15.69 -10.47 -0.54
N LEU A 200 15.24 -9.65 -1.51
CA LEU A 200 15.85 -9.58 -2.83
C LEU A 200 17.30 -9.08 -2.77
N ARG A 201 17.57 -8.04 -1.99
CA ARG A 201 18.93 -7.53 -1.77
C ARG A 201 19.85 -8.61 -1.23
N ASP A 202 19.39 -9.36 -0.24
CA ASP A 202 20.19 -10.40 0.42
C ASP A 202 20.38 -11.64 -0.46
N LEU A 203 19.45 -11.90 -1.38
CA LEU A 203 19.60 -12.88 -2.48
C LEU A 203 20.48 -12.34 -3.64
N GLY A 204 21.08 -11.16 -3.50
CA GLY A 204 21.97 -10.56 -4.50
C GLY A 204 21.27 -9.84 -5.64
N VAL A 205 19.94 -9.68 -5.61
CA VAL A 205 19.18 -8.94 -6.62
C VAL A 205 19.10 -7.47 -6.29
N LYS A 206 19.68 -6.65 -7.15
CA LYS A 206 19.73 -5.19 -6.99
C LYS A 206 18.85 -4.50 -8.04
N PRO A 207 18.34 -3.29 -7.76
CA PRO A 207 17.63 -2.52 -8.76
C PRO A 207 18.47 -2.33 -10.03
N GLY A 208 17.92 -2.61 -11.20
CA GLY A 208 18.64 -2.54 -12.48
C GLY A 208 19.60 -3.69 -12.77
N SER A 209 19.72 -4.69 -11.88
CA SER A 209 20.52 -5.90 -12.07
C SER A 209 19.62 -7.11 -11.86
N PRO A 210 18.85 -7.53 -12.88
CA PRO A 210 17.82 -8.55 -12.74
C PRO A 210 18.41 -9.92 -12.37
N SER A 211 17.62 -10.73 -11.66
CA SER A 211 17.94 -12.14 -11.49
C SER A 211 17.86 -12.89 -12.82
N SER A 212 18.84 -13.75 -13.08
CA SER A 212 18.82 -14.68 -14.21
C SER A 212 17.92 -15.90 -13.98
N SER A 213 17.58 -16.19 -12.72
CA SER A 213 16.71 -17.29 -12.31
C SER A 213 15.45 -16.78 -11.62
N LEU A 214 14.43 -17.64 -11.53
CA LEU A 214 13.19 -17.33 -10.83
C LEU A 214 13.45 -17.18 -9.33
N ILE A 215 12.99 -16.08 -8.75
CA ILE A 215 12.90 -15.89 -7.30
C ILE A 215 11.45 -15.98 -6.88
N ARG A 216 11.18 -16.64 -5.76
CA ARG A 216 9.85 -16.69 -5.14
C ARG A 216 9.87 -15.93 -3.83
N ILE A 217 8.89 -15.05 -3.63
CA ILE A 217 8.70 -14.32 -2.39
C ILE A 217 7.34 -14.71 -1.81
N VAL A 218 7.36 -15.12 -0.54
CA VAL A 218 6.16 -15.44 0.23
C VAL A 218 6.08 -14.50 1.43
N SER A 219 5.04 -13.68 1.47
CA SER A 219 4.71 -12.82 2.61
C SER A 219 3.54 -13.41 3.38
N LEU A 220 3.72 -13.66 4.67
CA LEU A 220 2.70 -14.23 5.54
C LEU A 220 2.49 -13.37 6.79
N VAL A 221 1.27 -12.89 7.01
CA VAL A 221 0.88 -12.27 8.28
C VAL A 221 0.76 -13.36 9.37
N THR A 222 1.60 -13.28 10.39
CA THR A 222 1.69 -14.25 11.51
C THR A 222 1.06 -13.73 12.80
N GLU A 223 0.89 -12.41 12.92
CA GLU A 223 0.14 -11.78 14.00
C GLU A 223 -0.55 -10.52 13.48
N VAL A 224 -1.78 -10.26 13.93
CA VAL A 224 -2.46 -8.99 13.68
C VAL A 224 -3.41 -8.67 14.85
N ARG A 225 -3.23 -7.49 15.44
CA ARG A 225 -4.03 -6.90 16.50
C ARG A 225 -4.43 -5.51 16.03
N GLY A 226 -5.55 -5.41 15.33
CA GLY A 226 -6.02 -4.17 14.75
C GLY A 226 -7.47 -4.20 14.32
N TRP A 227 -7.98 -3.03 13.96
CA TRP A 227 -9.30 -2.87 13.37
C TRP A 227 -9.20 -2.37 11.93
N LEU A 228 -10.12 -2.81 11.08
CA LEU A 228 -10.23 -2.29 9.72
C LEU A 228 -10.66 -0.83 9.75
N SER A 229 -10.07 0.00 8.88
CA SER A 229 -10.54 1.37 8.82
C SER A 229 -11.95 1.47 8.24
N GLY A 230 -12.77 2.43 8.69
CA GLY A 230 -14.10 2.65 8.09
C GLY A 230 -14.00 2.95 6.59
N GLY A 231 -12.91 3.61 6.18
CA GLY A 231 -12.55 3.80 4.78
C GLY A 231 -12.19 2.49 4.07
N THR A 232 -11.41 1.62 4.71
CA THR A 232 -11.05 0.28 4.18
C THR A 232 -12.30 -0.56 3.98
N LEU A 233 -13.20 -0.61 4.95
CA LEU A 233 -14.46 -1.36 4.85
C LEU A 233 -15.34 -0.83 3.71
N ALA A 234 -15.48 0.49 3.59
CA ALA A 234 -16.22 1.11 2.48
C ALA A 234 -15.55 0.81 1.12
N SER A 235 -14.22 0.87 1.05
CA SER A 235 -13.45 0.57 -0.17
C SER A 235 -13.58 -0.91 -0.57
N MET A 236 -13.59 -1.83 0.40
CA MET A 236 -13.85 -3.25 0.16
C MET A 236 -15.27 -3.46 -0.40
N ILE A 237 -16.28 -2.83 0.20
CA ILE A 237 -17.68 -2.93 -0.26
C ILE A 237 -17.82 -2.38 -1.69
N GLU A 238 -17.27 -1.20 -1.96
CA GLU A 238 -17.32 -0.58 -3.29
C GLU A 238 -16.50 -1.37 -4.31
N GLY A 239 -15.33 -1.89 -3.93
CA GLY A 239 -14.51 -2.74 -4.81
C GLY A 239 -15.22 -4.03 -5.21
N VAL A 240 -15.87 -4.71 -4.27
CA VAL A 240 -16.70 -5.89 -4.55
C VAL A 240 -17.92 -5.50 -5.39
N THR A 241 -18.62 -4.42 -5.04
CA THR A 241 -19.79 -3.94 -5.79
C THR A 241 -19.42 -3.57 -7.23
N GLY A 242 -18.30 -2.88 -7.42
CA GLY A 242 -17.74 -2.50 -8.73
C GLY A 242 -17.36 -3.73 -9.55
N MET A 243 -16.71 -4.72 -8.95
CA MET A 243 -16.41 -5.99 -9.59
C MET A 243 -17.70 -6.71 -10.04
N VAL A 244 -18.68 -6.85 -9.15
CA VAL A 244 -19.96 -7.51 -9.47
C VAL A 244 -20.69 -6.77 -10.59
N LYS A 245 -20.83 -5.44 -10.50
CA LYS A 245 -21.45 -4.63 -11.56
C LYS A 245 -20.71 -4.76 -12.88
N GLY A 246 -19.37 -4.74 -12.85
CA GLY A 246 -18.53 -4.90 -14.03
C GLY A 246 -18.75 -6.25 -14.71
N VAL A 247 -18.71 -7.34 -13.93
CA VAL A 247 -18.90 -8.71 -14.45
C VAL A 247 -20.33 -8.89 -14.99
N VAL A 248 -21.35 -8.47 -14.23
CA VAL A 248 -22.76 -8.61 -14.63
C VAL A 248 -23.09 -7.79 -15.89
N SER A 249 -22.52 -6.60 -16.03
CA SER A 249 -22.72 -5.76 -17.22
C SER A 249 -21.89 -6.20 -18.44
N GLY A 250 -21.01 -7.19 -18.30
CA GLY A 250 -20.06 -7.60 -19.33
C GLY A 250 -18.95 -6.58 -19.62
N SER A 251 -18.90 -5.48 -18.86
CA SER A 251 -17.85 -4.45 -18.97
C SER A 251 -16.53 -4.86 -18.32
N LEU A 252 -16.54 -5.90 -17.48
CA LEU A 252 -15.37 -6.48 -16.84
C LEU A 252 -15.30 -7.99 -17.09
N LYS A 253 -14.28 -8.43 -17.83
CA LYS A 253 -13.96 -9.87 -17.97
C LYS A 253 -13.26 -10.36 -16.71
N MET A 254 -13.62 -11.55 -16.22
CA MET A 254 -13.04 -12.10 -15.00
C MET A 254 -11.53 -12.37 -15.14
N ASP A 255 -11.07 -12.77 -16.33
CA ASP A 255 -9.65 -12.95 -16.63
C ASP A 255 -8.86 -11.64 -16.47
N TYR A 256 -9.48 -10.53 -16.85
CA TYR A 256 -8.92 -9.19 -16.64
C TYR A 256 -8.89 -8.83 -15.15
N ALA A 257 -10.00 -9.06 -14.43
CA ALA A 257 -10.05 -8.81 -12.99
C ALA A 257 -9.03 -9.65 -12.21
N ASN A 258 -8.72 -10.86 -12.65
CA ASN A 258 -7.78 -11.78 -12.00
C ASN A 258 -6.33 -11.62 -12.47
N ASP A 259 -6.04 -10.78 -13.47
CA ASP A 259 -4.67 -10.58 -13.95
C ASP A 259 -3.76 -10.04 -12.81
N PRO A 260 -2.71 -10.78 -12.41
CA PRO A 260 -1.76 -10.32 -11.38
C PRO A 260 -0.90 -9.14 -11.81
N TYR A 261 -0.88 -8.81 -13.10
CA TYR A 261 -0.09 -7.73 -13.67
C TYR A 261 -0.96 -6.58 -14.20
N ILE A 262 -2.25 -6.54 -13.86
CA ILE A 262 -3.20 -5.51 -14.34
C ILE A 262 -2.74 -4.08 -14.08
N THR A 263 -1.96 -3.82 -13.03
CA THR A 263 -1.46 -2.49 -12.71
C THR A 263 -0.21 -2.12 -13.50
N LEU A 264 0.30 -2.95 -14.41
CA LEU A 264 1.49 -2.71 -15.23
C LEU A 264 1.13 -2.31 -16.67
N PRO A 265 2.06 -1.67 -17.41
CA PRO A 265 1.98 -1.63 -18.86
C PRO A 265 2.06 -3.05 -19.44
N GLU A 266 2.04 -3.20 -20.76
CA GLU A 266 2.22 -4.50 -21.40
C GLU A 266 3.52 -5.18 -20.92
N VAL A 267 3.35 -6.27 -20.15
CA VAL A 267 4.46 -7.01 -19.57
C VAL A 267 4.89 -8.09 -20.54
N ASN A 268 6.17 -8.08 -20.91
CA ASN A 268 6.76 -9.15 -21.70
C ASN A 268 6.51 -10.53 -21.05
N ASP A 269 6.08 -11.51 -21.83
CA ASP A 269 5.79 -12.88 -21.36
C ASP A 269 6.96 -13.52 -20.60
N CYS A 270 8.21 -13.14 -20.91
CA CYS A 270 9.40 -13.59 -20.20
C CYS A 270 9.45 -13.16 -18.73
N LEU A 271 8.71 -12.12 -18.34
CA LEU A 271 8.61 -11.62 -16.96
C LEU A 271 7.31 -12.01 -16.26
N ARG A 272 6.31 -12.52 -17.00
CA ARG A 272 5.06 -13.02 -16.43
C ARG A 272 5.29 -14.40 -15.82
N VAL A 273 5.35 -14.46 -14.50
CA VAL A 273 5.60 -15.69 -13.73
C VAL A 273 4.39 -16.13 -12.91
N ASP A 274 3.52 -15.21 -12.51
CA ASP A 274 2.33 -15.51 -11.72
C ASP A 274 1.06 -15.55 -12.58
N THR A 275 0.15 -16.47 -12.26
CA THR A 275 -1.13 -16.65 -12.96
C THR A 275 -2.33 -16.15 -12.18
N GLU A 276 -2.16 -15.90 -10.88
CA GLU A 276 -3.23 -15.50 -9.97
C GLU A 276 -2.84 -14.23 -9.23
N ALA A 277 -3.84 -13.36 -9.02
CA ALA A 277 -3.71 -12.11 -8.27
C ALA A 277 -2.92 -12.29 -6.96
N THR A 278 -3.43 -13.10 -6.03
CA THR A 278 -2.86 -13.22 -4.68
C THR A 278 -1.53 -13.99 -4.64
N GLY A 279 -1.27 -14.83 -5.64
CA GLY A 279 -0.24 -15.89 -5.60
C GLY A 279 -0.47 -16.96 -4.52
N TRP A 280 -1.55 -16.88 -3.73
CA TRP A 280 -1.89 -17.80 -2.64
C TRP A 280 -3.01 -18.79 -2.99
N GLY A 281 -3.77 -18.56 -4.07
CA GLY A 281 -4.98 -19.33 -4.35
C GLY A 281 -6.17 -18.90 -3.50
N SER A 282 -7.18 -19.77 -3.39
CA SER A 282 -8.49 -19.45 -2.80
C SER A 282 -8.82 -20.21 -1.50
N PHE A 283 -7.93 -21.09 -1.01
CA PHE A 283 -8.22 -22.01 0.10
C PHE A 283 -7.11 -22.07 1.16
N LEU A 284 -7.45 -22.69 2.30
CA LEU A 284 -6.48 -23.03 3.34
C LEU A 284 -5.45 -24.04 2.83
N ARG A 285 -4.18 -23.77 3.09
CA ARG A 285 -3.07 -24.66 2.71
C ARG A 285 -1.93 -24.59 3.70
N TYR A 286 -1.24 -25.71 3.90
CA TYR A 286 0.06 -25.70 4.56
C TYR A 286 1.13 -25.27 3.55
N ASP A 287 2.01 -24.36 3.95
CA ASP A 287 3.18 -23.96 3.16
C ASP A 287 4.45 -24.23 3.98
N GLY A 288 5.23 -25.22 3.53
CA GLY A 288 6.46 -25.64 4.19
C GLY A 288 7.56 -24.57 4.20
N THR A 289 7.47 -23.54 3.34
CA THR A 289 8.41 -22.40 3.33
C THR A 289 8.28 -21.56 4.59
N VAL A 290 7.04 -21.37 5.03
CA VAL A 290 6.69 -20.53 6.19
C VAL A 290 6.33 -21.36 7.42
N GLU A 291 6.29 -22.69 7.26
CA GLU A 291 5.94 -23.70 8.28
C GLU A 291 4.58 -23.44 8.92
N SER A 292 3.61 -22.99 8.12
CA SER A 292 2.32 -22.53 8.61
C SER A 292 1.17 -22.96 7.71
N VAL A 293 -0.01 -23.13 8.30
CA VAL A 293 -1.26 -23.20 7.54
C VAL A 293 -1.74 -21.77 7.32
N GLY A 294 -1.83 -21.37 6.06
CA GLY A 294 -2.24 -20.03 5.66
C GLY A 294 -3.46 -20.00 4.73
N MET A 295 -4.10 -18.84 4.71
CA MET A 295 -5.18 -18.42 3.81
C MET A 295 -4.75 -17.17 3.05
N PRO A 296 -5.44 -16.81 1.96
CA PRO A 296 -5.22 -15.51 1.31
C PRO A 296 -5.48 -14.38 2.30
N HIS A 297 -4.54 -13.42 2.36
CA HIS A 297 -4.78 -12.20 3.12
C HIS A 297 -5.86 -11.37 2.40
N PHE A 298 -6.74 -10.69 3.13
CA PHE A 298 -7.90 -10.01 2.52
C PHE A 298 -7.48 -8.89 1.57
N MET A 299 -6.32 -8.25 1.79
CA MET A 299 -5.74 -7.26 0.86
C MET A 299 -4.81 -7.86 -0.19
N ALA A 300 -4.46 -9.15 -0.11
CA ALA A 300 -3.54 -9.77 -1.06
C ALA A 300 -4.01 -9.61 -2.50
N TYR A 301 -5.32 -9.58 -2.75
CA TYR A 301 -5.85 -9.39 -4.09
C TYR A 301 -5.41 -8.04 -4.67
N CYS A 302 -5.40 -6.97 -3.88
CA CYS A 302 -4.94 -5.66 -4.34
C CYS A 302 -3.42 -5.52 -4.20
N ASN A 303 -2.87 -5.80 -3.01
CA ASN A 303 -1.49 -5.47 -2.68
C ASN A 303 -0.46 -6.21 -3.52
N SER A 304 -0.67 -7.50 -3.78
CA SER A 304 0.27 -8.30 -4.57
C SER A 304 0.56 -7.72 -5.97
N ARG A 305 -0.39 -6.98 -6.55
CA ARG A 305 -0.24 -6.25 -7.82
C ARG A 305 0.59 -4.98 -7.66
N VAL A 306 0.45 -4.31 -6.52
CA VAL A 306 1.31 -3.18 -6.11
C VAL A 306 2.75 -3.68 -5.95
N ILE A 307 2.97 -4.80 -5.24
CA ILE A 307 4.32 -5.33 -5.03
C ILE A 307 4.97 -5.80 -6.34
N ARG A 308 4.22 -6.49 -7.22
CA ARG A 308 4.72 -6.84 -8.57
C ARG A 308 5.06 -5.60 -9.40
N ARG A 309 4.33 -4.50 -9.21
CA ARG A 309 4.67 -3.22 -9.84
C ARG A 309 6.03 -2.71 -9.38
N SER A 310 6.35 -2.82 -8.08
CA SER A 310 7.70 -2.53 -7.58
C SER A 310 8.75 -3.34 -8.33
N PHE A 311 8.59 -4.66 -8.46
CA PHE A 311 9.58 -5.53 -9.10
C PHE A 311 9.84 -5.18 -10.57
N TYR A 312 8.79 -4.85 -11.30
CA TYR A 312 8.87 -4.45 -12.71
C TYR A 312 9.68 -3.16 -12.89
N TYR A 313 9.29 -2.07 -12.21
CA TYR A 313 9.97 -0.77 -12.34
C TYR A 313 11.38 -0.78 -11.74
N MET A 314 11.64 -1.66 -10.77
CA MET A 314 12.96 -1.89 -10.20
C MET A 314 13.86 -2.77 -11.07
N ARG A 315 13.33 -3.36 -12.16
CA ARG A 315 14.06 -4.24 -13.08
C ARG A 315 14.69 -5.44 -12.37
N GLN A 316 13.93 -6.08 -11.48
CA GLN A 316 14.42 -7.19 -10.65
C GLN A 316 14.36 -8.56 -11.36
N GLY A 317 13.82 -8.61 -12.58
CA GLY A 317 13.72 -9.82 -13.39
C GLY A 317 12.50 -10.67 -13.01
N ARG A 318 12.67 -11.99 -13.04
CA ARG A 318 11.59 -12.95 -12.78
C ARG A 318 11.38 -13.18 -11.29
N VAL A 319 10.42 -12.45 -10.71
CA VAL A 319 10.06 -12.56 -9.30
C VAL A 319 8.58 -12.92 -9.16
N SER A 320 8.30 -14.05 -8.54
CA SER A 320 6.96 -14.49 -8.14
C SER A 320 6.64 -13.99 -6.74
N TYR A 321 5.40 -13.55 -6.51
CA TYR A 321 4.96 -13.03 -5.22
C TYR A 321 3.68 -13.72 -4.74
N SER A 322 3.68 -14.17 -3.50
CA SER A 322 2.50 -14.73 -2.83
C SER A 322 2.27 -14.04 -1.50
N GLU A 323 1.02 -13.70 -1.21
CA GLU A 323 0.65 -13.05 0.05
C GLU A 323 -0.49 -13.79 0.76
N GLY A 324 -0.29 -14.07 2.04
CA GLY A 324 -1.24 -14.79 2.87
C GLY A 324 -1.25 -14.32 4.33
N MET A 325 -2.11 -14.96 5.10
CA MET A 325 -2.21 -14.83 6.55
C MET A 325 -2.29 -16.23 7.17
N SER A 326 -1.60 -16.46 8.27
CA SER A 326 -1.71 -17.73 8.99
C SER A 326 -3.09 -17.90 9.63
N VAL A 327 -3.59 -19.14 9.71
CA VAL A 327 -4.82 -19.46 10.45
C VAL A 327 -4.71 -19.04 11.91
N GLU A 328 -3.52 -19.22 12.50
CA GLU A 328 -3.25 -18.80 13.87
C GLU A 328 -3.42 -17.29 14.06
N ALA A 329 -2.87 -16.48 13.14
CA ALA A 329 -3.06 -15.03 13.16
C ALA A 329 -4.55 -14.66 13.09
N ALA A 330 -5.32 -15.30 12.20
CA ALA A 330 -6.75 -15.03 12.05
C ALA A 330 -7.55 -15.36 13.32
N VAL A 331 -7.24 -16.48 13.98
CA VAL A 331 -7.87 -16.88 15.24
C VAL A 331 -7.51 -15.88 16.36
N LYS A 332 -6.23 -15.53 16.50
CA LYS A 332 -5.77 -14.54 17.49
C LYS A 332 -6.41 -13.17 17.28
N ALA A 333 -6.47 -12.71 16.02
CA ALA A 333 -7.09 -11.44 15.65
C ALA A 333 -8.58 -11.41 16.02
N THR A 334 -9.29 -12.49 15.71
CA THR A 334 -10.73 -12.63 16.04
C THR A 334 -10.95 -12.59 17.56
N TRP A 335 -10.13 -13.32 18.32
CA TRP A 335 -10.23 -13.35 19.77
C TRP A 335 -9.89 -11.99 20.41
N TRP A 336 -8.85 -11.33 19.93
CA TRP A 336 -8.48 -9.99 20.38
C TRP A 336 -9.58 -8.97 20.07
N ALA A 337 -10.11 -8.96 18.85
CA ALA A 337 -11.21 -8.09 18.44
C ALA A 337 -12.47 -8.31 19.29
N PHE A 338 -12.81 -9.56 19.61
CA PHE A 338 -13.93 -9.88 20.50
C PHE A 338 -13.76 -9.28 21.89
N LYS A 339 -12.55 -9.35 22.48
CA LYS A 339 -12.26 -8.71 23.78
C LYS A 339 -12.43 -7.19 23.73
N GLN A 340 -11.97 -6.54 22.65
CA GLN A 340 -12.11 -5.08 22.50
C GLN A 340 -13.57 -4.67 22.29
N TRP A 341 -14.36 -5.47 21.58
CA TRP A 341 -15.80 -5.26 21.46
C TRP A 341 -16.52 -5.37 22.81
N LEU A 342 -16.17 -6.36 23.64
CA LEU A 342 -16.72 -6.48 25.01
C LEU A 342 -16.40 -5.26 25.90
N LYS A 343 -15.29 -4.55 25.63
CA LYS A 343 -14.90 -3.31 26.31
C LYS A 343 -15.58 -2.06 25.73
N GLY A 344 -16.34 -2.18 24.63
CA GLY A 344 -16.96 -1.05 23.95
C GLY A 344 -16.00 -0.16 23.15
N GLU A 345 -14.78 -0.63 22.88
CA GLU A 345 -13.75 0.16 22.17
C GLU A 345 -13.94 0.19 20.65
N VAL A 346 -14.84 -0.66 20.11
CA VAL A 346 -15.16 -0.74 18.67
C VAL A 346 -16.63 -1.01 18.40
N THR A 347 -17.13 -0.41 17.31
CA THR A 347 -18.40 -0.76 16.68
C THR A 347 -18.16 -1.79 15.57
N LEU A 348 -19.05 -2.79 15.42
CA LEU A 348 -18.89 -3.84 14.40
C LEU A 348 -18.87 -3.32 12.95
N LEU A 349 -19.40 -2.11 12.70
CA LEU A 349 -19.47 -1.45 11.41
C LEU A 349 -19.25 0.06 11.61
N PRO A 350 -17.98 0.52 11.71
CA PRO A 350 -17.70 1.93 11.91
C PRO A 350 -18.15 2.75 10.70
N LYS A 351 -18.76 3.91 10.94
CA LYS A 351 -19.08 4.86 9.86
C LYS A 351 -17.81 5.55 9.37
N PRO A 352 -17.78 6.08 8.13
CA PRO A 352 -16.66 6.90 7.68
C PRO A 352 -16.41 8.09 8.63
N GLY A 353 -15.21 8.13 9.22
CA GLY A 353 -14.82 9.14 10.22
C GLY A 353 -14.87 8.66 11.67
N GLU A 354 -15.43 7.48 11.95
CA GLU A 354 -15.28 6.76 13.21
C GLU A 354 -14.07 5.82 13.14
N GLY A 355 -13.42 5.59 14.29
CA GLY A 355 -12.28 4.69 14.42
C GLY A 355 -12.17 4.16 15.85
N PRO A 356 -11.29 3.18 16.08
CA PRO A 356 -11.11 2.57 17.39
C PRO A 356 -10.63 3.58 18.44
N GLY A 357 -10.96 3.32 19.70
CA GLY A 357 -10.47 4.11 20.84
C GLY A 357 -8.94 4.12 20.91
N GLU A 358 -8.38 5.14 21.57
CA GLU A 358 -6.92 5.33 21.69
C GLU A 358 -6.20 4.13 22.31
N GLY A 359 -6.79 3.49 23.33
CA GLY A 359 -6.25 2.27 23.94
C GLY A 359 -6.06 1.14 22.93
N MET A 360 -7.11 0.78 22.19
CA MET A 360 -7.02 -0.22 21.13
C MET A 360 -6.01 0.13 20.03
N ARG A 361 -5.91 1.41 19.66
CA ARG A 361 -4.91 1.88 18.68
C ARG A 361 -3.49 1.67 19.18
N ARG A 362 -3.26 2.01 20.45
CA ARG A 362 -1.94 1.91 21.09
C ARG A 362 -1.52 0.45 21.30
N ASP A 363 -2.41 -0.38 21.86
CA ASP A 363 -2.16 -1.78 22.23
C ASP A 363 -2.12 -2.75 21.01
N GLY A 364 -2.39 -2.22 19.81
CA GLY A 364 -2.36 -2.94 18.55
C GLY A 364 -0.95 -3.32 18.09
N GLY A 365 -0.88 -4.07 17.00
CA GLY A 365 0.39 -4.47 16.39
C GLY A 365 0.22 -5.54 15.34
N PHE A 366 1.31 -5.89 14.68
CA PHE A 366 1.32 -6.97 13.70
C PHE A 366 2.70 -7.63 13.58
N GLU A 367 2.72 -8.83 13.01
CA GLU A 367 3.93 -9.52 12.58
C GLU A 367 3.73 -10.05 11.16
N VAL A 368 4.72 -9.80 10.28
CA VAL A 368 4.79 -10.35 8.92
C VAL A 368 6.09 -11.10 8.75
N LYS A 369 6.02 -12.34 8.26
CA LYS A 369 7.17 -13.14 7.81
C LYS A 369 7.29 -13.00 6.30
N VAL A 370 8.44 -12.53 5.81
CA VAL A 370 8.74 -12.41 4.37
C VAL A 370 9.88 -13.36 4.05
N VAL A 371 9.65 -14.32 3.16
CA VAL A 371 10.63 -15.33 2.77
C VAL A 371 10.94 -15.20 1.29
N GLY A 372 12.19 -14.96 0.95
CA GLY A 372 12.70 -15.00 -0.42
C GLY A 372 13.44 -16.31 -0.67
N ILE A 373 13.12 -16.97 -1.78
CA ILE A 373 13.67 -18.28 -2.17
C ILE A 373 14.31 -18.15 -3.55
N SER A 374 15.57 -18.54 -3.65
CA SER A 374 16.30 -18.74 -4.90
C SER A 374 16.68 -20.21 -5.07
N GLU A 375 17.35 -20.56 -6.16
CA GLU A 375 17.91 -21.91 -6.35
C GLU A 375 19.01 -22.27 -5.33
N LYS A 376 19.69 -21.27 -4.76
CA LYS A 376 20.89 -21.46 -3.92
C LYS A 376 20.60 -21.35 -2.44
N GLU A 377 19.69 -20.45 -2.07
CA GLU A 377 19.46 -20.08 -0.68
C GLU A 377 18.06 -19.51 -0.46
N THR A 378 17.68 -19.53 0.82
CA THR A 378 16.44 -18.96 1.35
C THR A 378 16.78 -17.88 2.37
N VAL A 379 16.19 -16.70 2.23
CA VAL A 379 16.35 -15.57 3.17
C VAL A 379 15.01 -15.27 3.81
N THR A 380 14.99 -15.15 5.13
CA THR A 380 13.78 -14.81 5.87
C THR A 380 13.94 -13.52 6.65
N TYR A 381 12.93 -12.66 6.58
CA TYR A 381 12.76 -11.50 7.42
C TYR A 381 11.47 -11.61 8.23
N LYS A 382 11.53 -11.17 9.48
CA LYS A 382 10.40 -10.90 10.35
C LYS A 382 10.25 -9.39 10.49
N ILE A 383 9.06 -8.89 10.20
CA ILE A 383 8.71 -7.48 10.32
C ILE A 383 7.70 -7.35 11.46
N ILE A 384 8.00 -6.52 12.44
CA ILE A 384 7.17 -6.32 13.63
C ILE A 384 6.74 -4.87 13.64
N GLY A 385 5.42 -4.63 13.68
CA GLY A 385 4.85 -3.30 13.81
C GLY A 385 4.11 -3.12 15.13
N ARG A 386 4.20 -1.90 15.67
CA ARG A 386 3.56 -1.49 16.93
C ARG A 386 2.44 -0.49 16.67
N GLY A 387 1.35 -0.61 17.43
CA GLY A 387 0.13 0.13 17.18
C GLY A 387 -0.73 -0.57 16.13
N ASP A 388 -2.02 -0.26 16.14
CA ASP A 388 -2.97 -0.92 15.26
C ASP A 388 -2.61 -0.66 13.77
N PRO A 389 -2.62 -1.70 12.93
CA PRO A 389 -2.28 -1.59 11.51
C PRO A 389 -3.19 -0.63 10.73
N GLY A 390 -4.48 -0.54 11.08
CA GLY A 390 -5.47 0.20 10.29
C GLY A 390 -5.40 1.71 10.43
N TYR A 391 -4.96 2.21 11.59
CA TYR A 391 -5.00 3.63 11.94
C TYR A 391 -3.69 4.15 12.52
N GLU A 392 -3.27 3.68 13.70
CA GLU A 392 -2.07 4.18 14.39
C GLU A 392 -0.82 4.00 13.52
N PHE A 393 -0.60 2.78 13.04
CA PHE A 393 0.53 2.48 12.18
C PHE A 393 0.39 3.14 10.81
N THR A 394 -0.78 2.97 10.16
CA THR A 394 -1.02 3.48 8.81
C THR A 394 -0.89 5.01 8.72
N SER A 395 -1.38 5.76 9.72
CA SER A 395 -1.25 7.22 9.75
C SER A 395 0.20 7.68 9.85
N LYS A 396 0.98 7.09 10.76
CA LYS A 396 2.41 7.40 10.88
C LYS A 396 3.19 7.01 9.63
N ILE A 397 2.93 5.85 9.05
CA ILE A 397 3.62 5.39 7.84
C ILE A 397 3.34 6.28 6.64
N VAL A 398 2.08 6.60 6.34
CA VAL A 398 1.77 7.46 5.19
C VAL A 398 2.34 8.86 5.38
N ALA A 399 2.37 9.35 6.62
CA ALA A 399 3.03 10.59 6.96
C ALA A 399 4.55 10.51 6.69
N THR A 400 5.21 9.42 7.08
CA THR A 400 6.63 9.18 6.80
C THR A 400 6.92 9.04 5.30
N VAL A 401 6.04 8.40 4.53
CA VAL A 401 6.14 8.36 3.07
C VAL A 401 6.03 9.77 2.48
N GLY A 402 5.12 10.61 2.99
CA GLY A 402 5.01 12.01 2.61
C GLY A 402 6.28 12.83 2.92
N LEU A 403 6.91 12.61 4.08
CA LEU A 403 8.19 13.22 4.45
C LEU A 403 9.34 12.76 3.54
N CYS A 404 9.37 11.48 3.21
CA CYS A 404 10.37 10.93 2.31
C CYS A 404 10.19 11.53 0.90
N LEU A 405 8.96 11.66 0.40
CA LEU A 405 8.68 12.34 -0.88
C LEU A 405 9.04 13.84 -0.88
N SER A 406 9.00 14.52 0.28
CA SER A 406 9.40 15.93 0.34
C SER A 406 10.92 16.12 0.36
N ASN A 407 11.68 15.04 0.62
CA ASN A 407 13.14 15.02 0.67
C ASN A 407 13.77 14.39 -0.61
N PRO A 408 14.48 15.17 -1.44
CA PRO A 408 15.17 14.66 -2.64
C PRO A 408 16.15 13.50 -2.38
N GLU A 409 16.72 13.39 -1.18
CA GLU A 409 17.61 12.28 -0.82
C GLU A 409 16.87 10.95 -0.76
N CYS A 410 15.57 10.98 -0.48
CA CYS A 410 14.70 9.81 -0.37
C CYS A 410 14.17 9.36 -1.74
N GLU A 411 14.20 10.22 -2.75
CA GLU A 411 13.76 9.90 -4.10
C GLU A 411 14.67 8.86 -4.77
N ARG A 412 14.06 7.84 -5.38
CA ARG A 412 14.76 6.99 -6.34
C ARG A 412 14.71 7.63 -7.71
N ASP A 413 15.84 7.64 -8.42
CA ASP A 413 15.95 8.21 -9.77
C ASP A 413 15.33 9.62 -9.80
N HIS A 414 16.02 10.56 -9.14
CA HIS A 414 15.53 11.92 -8.92
C HIS A 414 15.08 12.58 -10.23
N GLY A 415 13.90 13.23 -10.21
CA GLY A 415 13.29 13.87 -11.38
C GLY A 415 12.61 12.91 -12.36
N VAL A 416 12.60 11.60 -12.10
CA VAL A 416 11.82 10.60 -12.86
C VAL A 416 10.44 10.48 -12.24
N GLY A 417 9.41 10.94 -12.95
CA GLY A 417 8.01 10.86 -12.52
C GLY A 417 7.31 9.59 -12.96
N GLY A 418 6.04 9.46 -12.59
CA GLY A 418 5.18 8.33 -12.95
C GLY A 418 4.30 7.87 -11.79
N VAL A 419 3.30 7.05 -12.12
CA VAL A 419 2.57 6.24 -11.13
C VAL A 419 3.48 5.14 -10.60
N MET A 420 3.79 5.16 -9.32
CA MET A 420 4.81 4.35 -8.68
C MET A 420 4.27 3.74 -7.38
N THR A 421 5.11 2.94 -6.77
CA THR A 421 4.90 2.32 -5.46
C THR A 421 6.00 2.81 -4.53
N VAL A 422 5.87 2.52 -3.24
CA VAL A 422 6.93 2.80 -2.26
C VAL A 422 8.26 2.22 -2.73
N GLY A 423 8.25 0.97 -3.22
CA GLY A 423 9.46 0.33 -3.67
C GLY A 423 10.04 0.85 -4.97
N SER A 424 9.22 1.29 -5.91
CA SER A 424 9.73 1.81 -7.19
C SER A 424 10.09 3.30 -7.14
N GLY A 425 9.40 4.11 -6.33
CA GLY A 425 9.58 5.57 -6.29
C GLY A 425 10.55 6.08 -5.23
N LEU A 426 10.81 5.32 -4.15
CA LEU A 426 11.63 5.76 -3.03
C LEU A 426 12.84 4.85 -2.81
N LYS A 427 13.90 5.40 -2.20
CA LYS A 427 15.03 4.61 -1.71
C LYS A 427 14.58 3.84 -0.47
N GLY A 428 14.38 2.52 -0.63
CA GLY A 428 13.85 1.67 0.44
C GLY A 428 14.67 1.73 1.74
N LYS A 429 16.00 1.93 1.64
CA LYS A 429 16.87 2.12 2.81
C LYS A 429 16.48 3.37 3.62
N ASN A 430 16.40 4.53 2.97
CA ASN A 430 16.09 5.81 3.62
C ASN A 430 14.69 5.78 4.24
N LEU A 431 13.68 5.32 3.50
CA LEU A 431 12.33 5.24 4.04
C LEU A 431 12.27 4.28 5.25
N ARG A 432 12.92 3.13 5.17
CA ARG A 432 12.98 2.18 6.28
C ARG A 432 13.62 2.80 7.53
N GLU A 433 14.76 3.46 7.37
CA GLU A 433 15.46 4.13 8.47
C GLU A 433 14.56 5.21 9.11
N MET A 434 13.89 6.03 8.30
CA MET A 434 12.91 7.00 8.81
C MET A 434 11.76 6.34 9.58
N ILE A 435 11.27 5.19 9.13
CA ILE A 435 10.20 4.47 9.83
C ILE A 435 10.70 3.86 11.15
N GLU A 436 11.91 3.28 11.16
CA GLU A 436 12.53 2.70 12.35
C GLU A 436 12.81 3.76 13.43
N GLU A 437 13.01 5.02 13.04
CA GLU A 437 13.15 6.15 13.96
C GLU A 437 11.82 6.60 14.59
N VAL A 438 10.68 6.38 13.92
CA VAL A 438 9.36 6.71 14.47
C VAL A 438 9.11 5.87 15.71
N GLN A 439 8.70 6.49 16.81
CA GLN A 439 8.39 5.77 18.05
C GLN A 439 6.96 5.20 18.04
N GLY A 440 6.86 3.93 18.40
CA GLY A 440 5.64 3.23 18.82
C GLY A 440 5.67 2.92 20.32
N GLU A 441 4.67 2.18 20.81
CA GLU A 441 4.61 1.83 22.23
C GLU A 441 5.72 0.83 22.61
N GLY A 442 6.71 1.26 23.40
CA GLY A 442 7.80 0.41 23.85
C GLY A 442 8.89 0.11 22.81
N GLY A 443 9.03 0.95 21.76
CA GLY A 443 10.15 0.88 20.81
C GLY A 443 9.85 1.52 19.46
N ALA A 444 10.64 1.17 18.43
CA ALA A 444 10.43 1.62 17.06
C ALA A 444 9.03 1.22 16.53
N LEU A 445 8.43 2.06 15.68
CA LEU A 445 7.11 1.81 15.08
C LEU A 445 7.12 0.53 14.25
N MET A 446 8.21 0.28 13.52
CA MET A 446 8.44 -0.93 12.76
C MET A 446 9.89 -1.41 12.94
N GLU A 447 10.10 -2.71 13.05
CA GLU A 447 11.42 -3.34 13.09
C GLU A 447 11.54 -4.41 12.01
N PHE A 448 12.69 -4.46 11.33
CA PHE A 448 13.02 -5.51 10.35
C PHE A 448 14.13 -6.42 10.89
N LYS A 449 13.80 -7.67 11.19
CA LYS A 449 14.73 -8.68 11.74
C LYS A 449 15.00 -9.76 10.72
N LYS A 450 16.24 -9.91 10.28
CA LYS A 450 16.67 -11.09 9.51
C LYS A 450 16.70 -12.30 10.44
N LEU A 451 16.14 -13.43 10.02
CA LEU A 451 16.11 -14.68 10.78
C LEU A 451 17.24 -15.63 10.35
#